data_AF-A0A955UPN6-F1
#
_entry.id   AF-A0A955UPN6-F1
#
_cell.length_a   1.000
_cell.length_b   1.000
_cell.length_c   1.000
_cell.angle_alpha   90.00
_cell.angle_beta   90.00
_cell.angle_gamma   90.00
#
_symmetry.space_group_name_H-M   'P 1'
#
loop_
_entity.id
_entity.type
_entity.pdbx_description
1 polymer ?
#
loop_
_entity_poly.entity_id
_entity_poly.type
_entity_poly.pdbx_seq_one_letter_code
_entity_poly.pdbx_strand_id
1 'polypeptide(L)'
;METSEQVWRDALGSAIEEVFDTMVLRDFVEEPGLDVPAILGDKACVMTVELFGSSWARIVLRIRSELARDVGSNILGVDEAEMSEDDVEDAACELLNMIAGACKRRLADAGSSYDLGVPGPFGESDVAESNDGDARSSIVIAGRLGDDPLEVRVFSTWS
;
A
#
# COMPACT_ATOMS: atom_id res chain seq x y z
N MET A 1 3.37 -17.50 20.54
CA MET A 1 2.17 -17.22 19.73
C MET A 1 2.44 -15.87 19.12
N GLU A 2 2.49 -15.77 17.79
CA GLU A 2 2.67 -14.48 17.12
C GLU A 2 1.45 -13.60 17.39
N THR A 3 1.67 -12.30 17.55
CA THR A 3 0.59 -11.32 17.68
C THR A 3 -0.05 -11.08 16.31
N SER A 4 -1.31 -10.66 16.26
CA SER A 4 -1.98 -10.30 15.01
C SER A 4 -1.18 -9.26 14.22
N GLU A 5 -0.56 -8.30 14.93
CA GLU A 5 0.31 -7.28 14.32
C GLU A 5 1.52 -7.87 13.60
N GLN A 6 2.20 -8.87 14.21
CA GLN A 6 3.35 -9.52 13.59
C GLN A 6 2.96 -10.28 12.33
N VAL A 7 1.86 -11.05 12.39
CA VAL A 7 1.33 -11.79 11.24
C VAL A 7 1.01 -10.85 10.07
N TRP A 8 0.40 -9.70 10.37
CA TRP A 8 0.12 -8.68 9.36
C TRP A 8 1.36 -8.02 8.80
N ARG A 9 2.37 -7.72 9.64
CA ARG A 9 3.62 -7.12 9.19
C ARG A 9 4.34 -8.06 8.22
N ASP A 10 4.43 -9.33 8.56
CA ASP A 10 5.12 -10.32 7.73
C ASP A 10 4.34 -10.60 6.43
N ALA A 11 3.01 -10.70 6.51
CA ALA A 11 2.16 -10.83 5.32
C ALA A 11 2.30 -9.64 4.37
N LEU A 12 2.34 -8.41 4.92
CA LEU A 12 2.47 -7.19 4.13
C LEU A 12 3.87 -7.06 3.52
N GLY A 13 4.92 -7.28 4.30
CA GLY A 13 6.31 -7.18 3.82
C GLY A 13 6.57 -8.14 2.66
N SER A 14 6.18 -9.42 2.83
CA SER A 14 6.31 -10.39 1.75
C SER A 14 5.40 -10.12 0.55
N ALA A 15 4.26 -9.45 0.72
CA ALA A 15 3.41 -9.05 -0.39
C ALA A 15 4.03 -7.90 -1.20
N ILE A 16 4.62 -6.92 -0.52
CA ILE A 16 5.35 -5.80 -1.13
C ILE A 16 6.52 -6.35 -1.95
N GLU A 17 7.36 -7.19 -1.35
CA GLU A 17 8.50 -7.82 -2.03
C GLU A 17 8.06 -8.61 -3.27
N GLU A 18 7.02 -9.46 -3.17
CA GLU A 18 6.52 -10.24 -4.31
C GLU A 18 6.03 -9.34 -5.45
N VAL A 19 5.23 -8.31 -5.15
CA VAL A 19 4.64 -7.46 -6.19
C VAL A 19 5.72 -6.64 -6.88
N PHE A 20 6.68 -6.06 -6.14
CA PHE A 20 7.75 -5.29 -6.76
C PHE A 20 8.74 -6.16 -7.54
N ASP A 21 9.06 -7.36 -7.05
CA ASP A 21 9.91 -8.32 -7.78
C ASP A 21 9.24 -8.82 -9.07
N THR A 22 7.95 -9.15 -9.02
CA THR A 22 7.28 -9.83 -10.15
C THR A 22 6.64 -8.88 -11.16
N MET A 23 6.08 -7.75 -10.72
CA MET A 23 5.32 -6.83 -11.59
C MET A 23 6.13 -5.60 -11.98
N VAL A 24 7.00 -5.12 -11.09
CA VAL A 24 7.80 -3.92 -11.32
C VAL A 24 9.24 -4.26 -11.72
N LEU A 25 9.68 -5.51 -11.49
CA LEU A 25 11.03 -6.01 -11.76
C LEU A 25 12.10 -5.12 -11.11
N ARG A 26 11.82 -4.62 -9.89
CA ARG A 26 12.72 -3.78 -9.11
C ARG A 26 12.73 -4.23 -7.65
N ASP A 27 13.90 -4.13 -7.04
CA ASP A 27 14.08 -4.51 -5.64
C ASP A 27 13.56 -3.42 -4.71
N PHE A 28 12.56 -3.76 -3.90
CA PHE A 28 12.16 -2.93 -2.77
C PHE A 28 13.15 -3.12 -1.62
N VAL A 29 13.67 -2.00 -1.09
CA VAL A 29 14.55 -2.00 0.07
C VAL A 29 13.81 -1.33 1.22
N GLU A 30 13.46 -2.09 2.26
CA GLU A 30 12.86 -1.54 3.48
C GLU A 30 13.87 -0.62 4.18
N GLU A 31 13.43 0.60 4.50
CA GLU A 31 14.19 1.61 5.26
C GLU A 31 13.37 2.00 6.50
N PRO A 32 13.51 1.26 7.62
CA PRO A 32 12.77 1.56 8.84
C PRO A 32 13.04 2.99 9.34
N GLY A 33 11.96 3.75 9.57
CA GLY A 33 12.04 5.14 10.03
C GLY A 33 12.12 6.19 8.91
N LEU A 34 12.03 5.79 7.63
CA LEU A 34 11.91 6.71 6.51
C LEU A 34 10.60 7.51 6.58
N ASP A 35 10.70 8.83 6.70
CA ASP A 35 9.54 9.74 6.71
C ASP A 35 9.09 10.07 5.28
N VAL A 36 8.45 9.10 4.63
CA VAL A 36 7.94 9.22 3.26
C VAL A 36 6.95 10.39 3.12
N PRO A 37 6.00 10.64 4.05
CA PRO A 37 5.14 11.83 4.00
C PRO A 37 5.94 13.14 3.92
N ALA A 38 6.97 13.31 4.76
CA ALA A 38 7.79 14.52 4.73
C ALA A 38 8.63 14.65 3.44
N ILE A 39 9.05 13.53 2.85
CA ILE A 39 9.86 13.53 1.62
C ILE A 39 9.01 13.82 0.38
N LEU A 40 7.83 13.22 0.28
CA LEU A 40 6.98 13.35 -0.91
C LEU A 40 6.11 14.60 -0.88
N GLY A 41 5.63 15.01 0.28
CA GLY A 41 4.77 16.20 0.42
C GLY A 41 3.56 16.15 -0.51
N ASP A 42 3.40 17.21 -1.31
CA ASP A 42 2.33 17.40 -2.28
C ASP A 42 2.48 16.56 -3.56
N LYS A 43 3.62 15.91 -3.77
CA LYS A 43 3.89 15.03 -4.92
C LYS A 43 3.46 13.59 -4.69
N ALA A 44 2.82 13.32 -3.55
CA ALA A 44 2.37 11.99 -3.19
C ALA A 44 1.07 11.64 -3.92
N CYS A 45 1.08 10.53 -4.65
CA CYS A 45 -0.11 9.79 -5.03
C CYS A 45 -0.44 8.83 -3.87
N VAL A 46 -1.61 9.00 -3.26
CA VAL A 46 -2.02 8.24 -2.07
C VAL A 46 -3.30 7.49 -2.35
N MET A 47 -3.24 6.16 -2.26
CA MET A 47 -4.35 5.26 -2.53
C MET A 47 -4.69 4.45 -1.28
N THR A 48 -5.93 4.02 -1.16
CA THR A 48 -6.42 3.23 -0.04
C THR A 48 -7.33 2.11 -0.48
N VAL A 49 -7.30 0.99 0.26
CA VAL A 49 -8.22 -0.12 0.10
C VAL A 49 -8.57 -0.70 1.47
N GLU A 50 -9.83 -1.05 1.65
CA GLU A 50 -10.33 -1.65 2.89
C GLU A 50 -10.37 -3.18 2.80
N LEU A 51 -10.10 -3.84 3.91
CA LEU A 51 -10.27 -5.27 4.11
C LEU A 51 -11.30 -5.51 5.20
N PHE A 52 -12.27 -6.38 4.91
CA PHE A 52 -13.37 -6.72 5.81
C PHE A 52 -13.36 -8.21 6.13
N GLY A 53 -13.69 -8.62 7.35
CA GLY A 53 -13.79 -10.04 7.68
C GLY A 53 -13.42 -10.30 9.14
N SER A 54 -12.36 -11.08 9.35
CA SER A 54 -11.83 -11.41 10.69
C SER A 54 -11.67 -10.18 11.59
N SER A 55 -11.28 -9.05 11.00
CA SER A 55 -11.44 -7.71 11.56
C SER A 55 -11.55 -6.72 10.40
N TRP A 56 -11.69 -5.43 10.72
CA TRP A 56 -11.56 -4.37 9.73
C TRP A 56 -10.11 -3.90 9.64
N ALA A 57 -9.63 -3.68 8.43
CA ALA A 57 -8.33 -3.05 8.18
C ALA A 57 -8.38 -2.13 6.96
N ARG A 58 -7.51 -1.13 6.93
CA ARG A 58 -7.31 -0.23 5.80
C ARG A 58 -5.85 -0.21 5.43
N ILE A 59 -5.53 -0.48 4.16
CA ILE A 59 -4.17 -0.39 3.62
C ILE A 59 -4.08 0.91 2.82
N VAL A 60 -3.07 1.72 3.12
CA VAL A 60 -2.78 2.99 2.46
C VAL A 60 -1.42 2.88 1.78
N LEU A 61 -1.39 3.09 0.48
CA LEU A 61 -0.18 3.21 -0.33
C LEU A 61 0.13 4.68 -0.54
N ARG A 62 1.36 5.08 -0.26
CA ARG A 62 1.88 6.42 -0.55
C ARG A 62 3.13 6.28 -1.41
N ILE A 63 3.04 6.78 -2.63
CA ILE A 63 4.10 6.72 -3.63
C ILE A 63 4.23 8.07 -4.32
N ARG A 64 5.36 8.32 -4.97
CA ARG A 64 5.51 9.47 -5.87
C ARG A 64 4.64 9.26 -7.12
N SER A 65 3.96 10.29 -7.62
CA SER A 65 3.17 10.21 -8.86
C SER A 65 4.00 9.77 -10.07
N GLU A 66 5.26 10.22 -10.17
CA GLU A 66 6.19 9.78 -11.20
C GLU A 66 6.53 8.28 -11.09
N LEU A 67 6.65 7.73 -9.88
CA LEU A 67 6.84 6.28 -9.70
C LEU A 67 5.56 5.51 -10.06
N ALA A 68 4.38 6.02 -9.67
CA ALA A 68 3.09 5.44 -10.04
C ALA A 68 2.92 5.38 -11.56
N ARG A 69 3.38 6.42 -12.27
CA ARG A 69 3.38 6.50 -13.74
C ARG A 69 4.33 5.49 -14.37
N ASP A 70 5.58 5.44 -13.90
CA ASP A 70 6.59 4.49 -14.37
C ASP A 70 6.12 3.03 -14.19
N VAL A 71 5.62 2.70 -13.00
CA VAL A 71 5.02 1.39 -12.71
C VAL A 71 3.77 1.14 -13.56
N GLY A 72 2.90 2.15 -13.67
CA GLY A 72 1.65 2.10 -14.41
C GLY A 72 1.81 1.87 -15.91
N SER A 73 2.86 2.43 -16.52
CA SER A 73 3.16 2.22 -17.94
C SER A 73 3.34 0.72 -18.26
N ASN A 74 3.98 -0.01 -17.34
CA ASN A 74 4.17 -1.45 -17.44
C ASN A 74 2.89 -2.24 -17.13
N ILE A 75 2.11 -1.82 -16.13
CA ILE A 75 0.87 -2.48 -15.71
C ILE A 75 -0.23 -2.32 -16.77
N LEU A 76 -0.41 -1.11 -17.30
CA LEU A 76 -1.48 -0.75 -18.23
C LEU A 76 -1.06 -0.94 -19.70
N GLY A 77 0.24 -1.11 -19.99
CA GLY A 77 0.77 -1.24 -21.35
C GLY A 77 0.64 0.04 -22.17
N VAL A 78 0.65 1.20 -21.51
CA VAL A 78 0.55 2.54 -22.10
C VAL A 78 1.91 3.23 -21.97
N ASP A 79 2.32 4.02 -22.96
CA ASP A 79 3.56 4.78 -22.88
C ASP A 79 3.49 5.81 -21.74
N GLU A 80 4.58 5.93 -20.97
CA GLU A 80 4.68 6.84 -19.82
C GLU A 80 4.29 8.29 -20.18
N ALA A 81 4.65 8.74 -21.39
CA ALA A 81 4.37 10.09 -21.87
C ALA A 81 2.90 10.31 -22.29
N GLU A 82 2.14 9.23 -22.51
CA GLU A 82 0.74 9.27 -22.92
C GLU A 82 -0.23 9.13 -21.75
N MET A 83 0.25 8.76 -20.56
CA MET A 83 -0.60 8.60 -19.38
C MET A 83 -1.16 9.94 -18.88
N SER A 84 -2.47 10.01 -18.67
CA SER A 84 -3.13 11.11 -17.97
C SER A 84 -2.90 11.05 -16.45
N GLU A 85 -3.40 12.03 -15.70
CA GLU A 85 -3.38 11.96 -14.22
C GLU A 85 -4.31 10.84 -13.72
N ASP A 86 -5.47 10.66 -14.35
CA ASP A 86 -6.41 9.57 -14.04
C ASP A 86 -5.75 8.19 -14.25
N ASP A 87 -4.98 8.01 -15.34
CA ASP A 87 -4.27 6.75 -15.59
C ASP A 87 -3.19 6.46 -14.52
N VAL A 88 -2.60 7.50 -13.93
CA VAL A 88 -1.62 7.36 -12.84
C VAL A 88 -2.31 6.94 -11.55
N GLU A 89 -3.50 7.49 -11.27
CA GLU A 89 -4.30 7.07 -10.12
C GLU A 89 -4.79 5.64 -10.27
N ASP A 90 -5.28 5.26 -11.45
CA ASP A 90 -5.69 3.89 -11.78
C ASP A 90 -4.53 2.91 -11.63
N ALA A 91 -3.35 3.25 -12.13
CA ALA A 91 -2.15 2.44 -11.95
C ALA A 91 -1.78 2.25 -10.47
N ALA A 92 -1.87 3.32 -9.67
CA ALA A 92 -1.61 3.24 -8.23
C ALA A 92 -2.67 2.39 -7.51
N CYS A 93 -3.93 2.46 -7.94
CA CYS A 93 -5.01 1.62 -7.45
C CYS A 93 -4.77 0.13 -7.77
N GLU A 94 -4.33 -0.19 -8.99
CA GLU A 94 -4.01 -1.57 -9.37
C GLU A 94 -2.77 -2.09 -8.63
N LEU A 95 -1.75 -1.26 -8.43
CA LEU A 95 -0.60 -1.62 -7.58
C LEU A 95 -1.05 -1.95 -6.15
N LEU A 96 -1.89 -1.11 -5.55
CA LEU A 96 -2.44 -1.34 -4.22
C LEU A 96 -3.31 -2.60 -4.18
N ASN A 97 -4.13 -2.83 -5.21
CA ASN A 97 -4.95 -4.03 -5.36
C ASN A 97 -4.11 -5.30 -5.34
N MET A 98 -2.99 -5.31 -6.09
CA MET A 98 -2.05 -6.43 -6.13
C MET A 98 -1.38 -6.66 -4.78
N ILE A 99 -0.88 -5.61 -4.11
CA ILE A 99 -0.27 -5.71 -2.78
C ILE A 99 -1.30 -6.26 -1.77
N ALA A 100 -2.51 -5.70 -1.76
CA ALA A 100 -3.55 -6.10 -0.82
C ALA A 100 -4.06 -7.52 -1.09
N GLY A 101 -4.17 -7.94 -2.36
CA GLY A 101 -4.50 -9.31 -2.75
C GLY A 101 -3.43 -10.32 -2.32
N ALA A 102 -2.15 -10.01 -2.54
CA ALA A 102 -1.03 -10.83 -2.11
C ALA A 102 -0.92 -10.92 -0.57
N CYS A 103 -1.23 -9.84 0.13
CA CYS A 103 -1.32 -9.80 1.59
C CYS A 103 -2.49 -10.64 2.10
N LYS A 104 -3.70 -10.45 1.56
CA LYS A 104 -4.90 -11.26 1.86
C LYS A 104 -4.65 -12.75 1.73
N ARG A 105 -3.97 -13.19 0.66
CA ARG A 105 -3.65 -14.62 0.44
C ARG A 105 -2.80 -15.18 1.60
N ARG A 106 -1.77 -14.45 2.03
CA ARG A 106 -0.90 -14.86 3.15
C ARG A 106 -1.64 -14.86 4.49
N LEU A 107 -2.52 -13.90 4.71
CA LEU A 107 -3.38 -13.86 5.89
C LEU A 107 -4.33 -15.06 5.94
N ALA A 108 -4.83 -15.52 4.79
CA ALA A 108 -5.64 -16.73 4.68
C ALA A 108 -4.83 -17.99 5.04
N ASP A 109 -3.57 -18.08 4.62
CA ASP A 109 -2.67 -19.17 5.01
C ASP A 109 -2.40 -19.18 6.52
N ALA A 110 -2.40 -18.01 7.15
CA ALA A 110 -2.31 -17.84 8.61
C ALA A 110 -3.66 -18.01 9.35
N GLY A 111 -4.74 -18.34 8.64
CA GLY A 111 -6.06 -18.65 9.21
C GLY A 111 -7.03 -17.46 9.34
N SER A 112 -6.71 -16.29 8.79
CA SER A 112 -7.60 -15.12 8.77
C SER A 112 -8.30 -14.96 7.42
N SER A 113 -9.59 -14.63 7.41
CA SER A 113 -10.35 -14.45 6.17
C SER A 113 -10.74 -13.00 5.99
N TYR A 114 -10.42 -12.43 4.83
CA TYR A 114 -10.79 -11.07 4.46
C TYR A 114 -11.37 -11.01 3.05
N ASP A 115 -12.30 -10.09 2.83
CA ASP A 115 -12.74 -9.62 1.54
C ASP A 115 -12.09 -8.28 1.24
N LEU A 116 -11.69 -8.09 -0.02
CA LEU A 116 -11.04 -6.88 -0.48
C LEU A 116 -12.11 -5.89 -0.96
N GLY A 117 -12.04 -4.66 -0.48
CA GLY A 117 -12.79 -3.54 -1.02
C GLY A 117 -12.25 -3.08 -2.38
N VAL A 118 -12.81 -1.98 -2.87
CA VAL A 118 -12.34 -1.34 -4.11
C VAL A 118 -11.31 -0.27 -3.75
N PRO A 119 -10.10 -0.30 -4.31
CA PRO A 119 -9.12 0.77 -4.10
C PRO A 119 -9.63 2.11 -4.62
N GLY A 120 -9.16 3.20 -4.01
CA GLY A 120 -9.44 4.55 -4.47
C GLY A 120 -8.51 5.59 -3.87
N PRO A 121 -8.61 6.85 -4.31
CA PRO A 121 -7.81 7.94 -3.80
C PRO A 121 -8.07 8.16 -2.30
N PHE A 122 -7.00 8.41 -1.55
CA PHE A 122 -7.08 8.73 -0.13
C PHE A 122 -7.54 10.19 0.03
N GLY A 123 -8.78 10.38 0.48
CA GLY A 123 -9.41 11.70 0.56
C GLY A 123 -9.09 12.45 1.85
N GLU A 124 -9.45 13.75 1.90
CA GLU A 124 -9.37 14.57 3.13
C GLU A 124 -10.20 13.97 4.29
N SER A 125 -11.28 13.25 3.98
CA SER A 125 -12.09 12.52 4.95
C SER A 125 -11.29 11.41 5.65
N ASP A 126 -10.38 10.74 4.95
CA ASP A 126 -9.53 9.68 5.51
C ASP A 126 -8.43 10.24 6.43
N VAL A 127 -8.00 11.50 6.17
CA VAL A 127 -7.08 12.24 7.05
C VAL A 127 -7.74 12.57 8.39
N ALA A 128 -9.02 12.94 8.38
CA ALA A 128 -9.77 13.19 9.62
C ALA A 128 -9.94 11.90 10.44
N GLU A 129 -10.24 10.78 9.80
CA GLU A 129 -10.37 9.47 10.46
C GLU A 129 -9.06 8.92 11.03
N SER A 130 -7.91 9.35 10.51
CA SER A 130 -6.59 8.93 11.02
C SER A 130 -6.08 9.78 12.19
N ASN A 131 -6.64 10.98 12.41
CA ASN A 131 -6.27 11.87 13.53
C ASN A 131 -7.14 11.70 14.77
N ASP A 132 -8.30 11.04 14.67
CA ASP A 132 -9.25 10.91 15.78
C ASP A 132 -8.90 9.73 16.69
N GLY A 133 -7.94 9.95 17.59
CA GLY A 133 -7.90 9.52 19.01
C GLY A 133 -8.05 8.06 19.46
N ASP A 134 -8.59 7.14 18.66
CA ASP A 134 -8.69 5.72 19.00
C ASP A 134 -7.43 5.00 18.51
N ALA A 135 -6.69 4.39 19.42
CA ALA A 135 -5.42 3.72 19.14
C ALA A 135 -5.60 2.53 18.18
N ARG A 136 -5.63 2.83 16.88
CA ARG A 136 -5.53 1.88 15.78
C ARG A 136 -4.07 1.44 15.71
N SER A 137 -3.77 0.18 16.05
CA SER A 137 -2.44 -0.37 15.79
C SER A 137 -2.13 -0.20 14.31
N SER A 138 -1.04 0.51 14.02
CA SER A 138 -0.64 0.79 12.66
C SER A 138 0.67 0.13 12.32
N ILE A 139 0.68 -0.65 11.24
CA ILE A 139 1.90 -1.21 10.69
C ILE A 139 2.36 -0.26 9.60
N VAL A 140 3.65 0.06 9.59
CA VAL A 140 4.27 0.91 8.57
C VAL A 140 5.45 0.14 7.99
N ILE A 141 5.41 -0.08 6.68
CA ILE A 141 6.56 -0.55 5.91
C ILE A 141 6.92 0.57 4.95
N ALA A 142 8.04 1.22 5.21
CA ALA A 142 8.57 2.31 4.40
C ALA A 142 9.93 1.89 3.82
N GLY A 143 10.22 2.37 2.62
CA GLY A 143 11.44 1.99 1.93
C GLY A 143 11.58 2.68 0.58
N ARG A 144 12.41 2.10 -0.27
CA ARG A 144 12.69 2.65 -1.60
C ARG A 144 12.64 1.60 -2.68
N LEU A 145 12.29 2.07 -3.87
CA LEU A 145 12.49 1.39 -5.13
C LEU A 145 13.54 2.18 -5.93
N GLY A 146 14.81 1.76 -5.85
CA GLY A 146 15.91 2.62 -6.29
C GLY A 146 15.99 3.90 -5.45
N ASP A 147 15.80 5.07 -6.07
CA ASP A 147 15.80 6.37 -5.38
C ASP A 147 14.39 6.81 -4.94
N ASP A 148 13.33 6.12 -5.38
CA ASP A 148 11.96 6.55 -5.14
C ASP A 148 11.41 6.03 -3.81
N PRO A 149 11.05 6.93 -2.86
CA PRO A 149 10.54 6.53 -1.57
C PRO A 149 9.06 6.15 -1.66
N LEU A 150 8.68 5.12 -0.90
CA LEU A 150 7.29 4.70 -0.76
C LEU A 150 7.00 4.15 0.63
N GLU A 151 5.73 4.26 1.03
CA GLU A 151 5.20 3.73 2.28
C GLU A 151 3.93 2.94 2.01
N VAL A 152 3.81 1.77 2.63
CA VAL A 152 2.55 1.07 2.79
C VAL A 152 2.21 1.01 4.27
N ARG A 153 1.05 1.54 4.63
CA ARG A 153 0.57 1.63 6.00
C ARG A 153 -0.72 0.86 6.17
N VAL A 154 -0.83 0.10 7.25
CA VAL A 154 -2.07 -0.60 7.63
C VAL A 154 -2.62 0.05 8.88
N PHE A 155 -3.92 0.36 8.87
CA PHE A 155 -4.68 0.72 10.06
C PHE A 155 -5.66 -0.41 10.38
N SER A 156 -5.77 -0.78 11.65
CA SER A 156 -6.77 -1.75 12.07
C SER A 156 -7.08 -1.64 13.56
N THR A 157 -8.07 -2.42 13.99
CA THR A 157 -8.63 -2.49 15.34
C THR A 157 -8.31 -3.81 16.04
N TRP A 158 -7.17 -4.47 15.73
CA TRP A 158 -6.80 -5.70 16.44
C TRP A 158 -6.68 -5.44 17.95
N SER A 159 -7.28 -6.32 18.76
CA SER A 159 -7.20 -6.33 20.23
C SER A 159 -6.17 -7.32 20.74
#